data_AF-A0A1Q8KXR9-F1
#
_entry.id   AF-A0A1Q8KXR9-F1
#
_cell.length_a   1.000
_cell.length_b   1.000
_cell.length_c   1.000
_cell.angle_alpha   90.00
_cell.angle_beta   90.00
_cell.angle_gamma   90.00
#
_symmetry.space_group_name_H-M   'P 1'
#
loop_
_entity.id
_entity.type
_entity.pdbx_description
1 polymer ?
#
loop_
_entity_poly.entity_id
_entity_poly.type
_entity_poly.pdbx_seq_one_letter_code
_entity_poly.pdbx_strand_id
1 'polypeptide(L)'
;MTTLLLRRLLALPLVFVAGAVLVFLLPRLSGQDTALGILRSRTGEADPDPAVLAALREEYALDGGWWDQFTAWFGALLGGDLGISYASRTPVSGLLWPALGVSLVLTVAALVVAGLVGVPAGVRAARRPGGRFDRMLTSGSVLGVAVPEFVLGTVLVLVFAVVIPLLPATGWGSPAQAVLPVLTLAAFPAALSAQLVRAETVDVLGRTHVTVARAKGLPDRVVLWRHGGRLALTSVASMSGLFLGGLLGGSVVVEVLFSVPGVGRLLYDAVLGQDLPVTQAGLLAIIVLASVAGIVAELLALALDPVARSAVR
;
A
#
# COMPACT_ATOMS: atom_id res chain seq x y z
N MET A 1 11.34 -24.77 -0.30
CA MET A 1 11.23 -23.45 0.37
C MET A 1 12.50 -22.61 0.22
N THR A 2 13.67 -23.18 0.50
CA THR A 2 14.98 -22.50 0.41
C THR A 2 15.28 -21.94 -0.98
N THR A 3 15.03 -22.68 -2.06
CA THR A 3 15.28 -22.21 -3.44
C THR A 3 14.41 -21.02 -3.84
N LEU A 4 13.15 -20.99 -3.39
CA LEU A 4 12.21 -19.91 -3.69
C LEU A 4 12.56 -18.64 -2.89
N LEU A 5 12.88 -18.81 -1.60
CA LEU A 5 13.41 -17.74 -0.75
C LEU A 5 14.73 -17.18 -1.28
N LEU A 6 15.66 -18.05 -1.70
CA LEU A 6 16.94 -17.63 -2.28
C LEU A 6 16.72 -16.85 -3.57
N ARG A 7 15.84 -17.32 -4.46
CA ARG A 7 15.52 -16.61 -5.71
C ARG A 7 14.89 -15.23 -5.44
N ARG A 8 14.03 -15.10 -4.43
CA ARG A 8 13.41 -13.82 -4.03
C ARG A 8 14.41 -12.87 -3.38
N LEU A 9 15.26 -13.37 -2.48
CA LEU A 9 16.32 -12.59 -1.85
C LEU A 9 17.35 -12.11 -2.87
N LEU A 10 17.68 -12.93 -3.87
CA LEU A 10 18.55 -12.52 -4.99
C LEU A 10 17.88 -11.51 -5.93
N ALA A 11 16.56 -11.48 -5.99
CA ALA A 11 15.83 -10.49 -6.79
C ALA A 11 15.77 -9.10 -6.12
N LEU A 12 15.87 -9.01 -4.78
CA LEU A 12 15.79 -7.74 -4.06
C LEU A 12 16.88 -6.72 -4.48
N PRO A 13 18.18 -7.08 -4.52
CA PRO A 13 19.21 -6.18 -5.02
C PRO A 13 18.94 -5.73 -6.45
N LEU A 14 18.46 -6.63 -7.31
CA LEU A 14 18.16 -6.31 -8.71
C LEU A 14 17.02 -5.30 -8.80
N VAL A 15 15.93 -5.49 -8.06
CA VAL A 15 14.80 -4.57 -7.99
C VAL A 15 15.23 -3.22 -7.40
N PHE A 16 16.06 -3.23 -6.37
CA PHE A 16 16.59 -2.01 -5.76
C PHE A 16 17.44 -1.21 -6.76
N VAL A 17 18.40 -1.86 -7.43
CA VAL A 17 19.26 -1.20 -8.43
C VAL A 17 18.44 -0.71 -9.62
N ALA A 18 17.54 -1.54 -10.16
CA ALA A 18 16.66 -1.13 -11.26
C ALA A 18 15.75 0.04 -10.86
N GLY A 19 15.18 0.00 -9.66
CA GLY A 19 14.40 1.10 -9.09
C GLY A 19 15.20 2.37 -8.90
N ALA A 20 16.43 2.26 -8.38
CA ALA A 20 17.32 3.40 -8.18
C ALA A 20 17.71 4.05 -9.52
N VAL A 21 18.03 3.26 -10.55
CA VAL A 21 18.29 3.76 -11.90
C VAL A 21 17.05 4.45 -12.48
N LEU A 22 15.88 3.81 -12.39
CA LEU A 22 14.63 4.37 -12.90
C LEU A 22 14.32 5.72 -12.24
N VAL A 23 14.34 5.76 -10.91
CA VAL A 23 14.02 6.94 -10.11
C VAL A 23 15.03 8.07 -10.34
N PHE A 24 16.30 7.74 -10.53
CA PHE A 24 17.33 8.72 -10.91
C PHE A 24 17.12 9.29 -12.31
N LEU A 25 16.65 8.48 -13.26
CA LEU A 25 16.42 8.92 -14.64
C LEU A 25 15.10 9.70 -14.81
N LEU A 26 14.09 9.49 -13.97
CA LEU A 26 12.77 10.12 -14.10
C LEU A 26 12.81 11.64 -14.35
N PRO A 27 13.54 12.46 -13.57
CA PRO A 27 13.62 13.91 -13.80
C PRO A 27 14.29 14.29 -15.12
N ARG A 28 15.24 13.47 -15.58
CA ARG A 28 15.97 13.71 -16.84
C ARG A 28 15.11 13.35 -18.06
N LEU A 29 14.37 12.25 -17.96
CA LEU A 29 13.45 11.80 -19.01
C LEU A 29 12.26 12.75 -19.19
N SER A 30 11.81 13.40 -18.11
CA SER A 30 10.78 14.44 -18.18
C SER A 30 11.29 15.80 -18.70
N GLY A 31 12.60 15.90 -19.00
CA GLY A 31 13.22 17.13 -19.49
C GLY A 31 13.33 18.23 -18.44
N GLN A 32 13.25 17.90 -17.15
CA GLN A 32 13.36 18.89 -16.09
C GLN A 32 14.82 19.18 -15.76
N ASP A 33 15.19 20.46 -15.88
CA ASP A 33 16.47 20.96 -15.37
C ASP A 33 16.46 20.91 -13.84
N THR A 34 17.39 20.16 -13.27
CA THR A 34 17.50 19.97 -11.81
C THR A 34 17.81 21.27 -11.08
N ALA A 35 18.60 22.18 -11.67
CA ALA A 35 18.89 23.48 -11.06
C ALA A 35 17.67 24.40 -11.05
N LEU A 36 16.86 24.36 -12.12
CA LEU A 36 15.55 25.03 -12.15
C LEU A 36 14.59 24.42 -11.12
N GLY A 37 14.57 23.08 -10.97
CA GLY A 37 13.77 22.41 -9.96
C GLY A 37 14.11 22.84 -8.54
N ILE A 38 15.40 22.95 -8.20
CA ILE A 38 15.88 23.45 -6.89
C ILE A 38 15.44 24.90 -6.64
N LEU A 39 15.49 25.76 -7.66
CA LEU A 39 15.00 27.14 -7.51
C LEU A 39 13.50 27.17 -7.30
N ARG A 40 12.75 26.48 -8.15
CA ARG A 40 11.29 26.43 -8.07
C ARG A 40 10.78 25.81 -6.77
N SER A 41 11.49 24.84 -6.21
CA SER A 41 11.16 24.28 -4.88
C SER A 41 11.31 25.29 -3.74
N ARG A 42 12.05 26.39 -3.96
CA ARG A 42 12.32 27.44 -2.95
C ARG A 42 11.53 28.72 -3.21
N THR A 43 11.38 29.11 -4.46
CA THR A 43 10.82 30.42 -4.87
C THR A 43 9.53 30.32 -5.68
N GLY A 44 9.03 29.11 -5.98
CA GLY A 44 7.87 28.91 -6.85
C GLY A 44 8.19 29.20 -8.32
N GLU A 45 7.19 29.60 -9.10
CA GLU A 45 7.29 29.80 -10.56
C GLU A 45 8.03 31.09 -11.01
N ALA A 46 8.74 31.77 -10.11
CA ALA A 46 9.48 32.98 -10.44
C ALA A 46 10.60 32.72 -11.48
N ASP A 47 10.76 33.65 -12.42
CA ASP A 47 11.77 33.54 -13.48
C ASP A 47 13.17 33.70 -12.86
N PRO A 48 14.05 32.70 -12.98
CA PRO A 48 15.29 32.65 -12.20
C PRO A 48 16.39 33.53 -12.80
N ASP A 49 17.14 34.22 -11.93
CA ASP A 49 18.36 34.91 -12.32
C ASP A 49 19.39 33.90 -12.86
N PRO A 50 19.88 34.06 -14.11
CA PRO A 50 20.87 33.18 -14.72
C PRO A 50 22.14 32.97 -13.87
N ALA A 51 22.54 33.98 -13.08
CA ALA A 51 23.71 33.87 -12.21
C ALA A 51 23.47 32.92 -11.03
N VAL A 52 22.26 32.92 -10.47
CA VAL A 52 21.87 32.02 -9.38
C VAL A 52 21.74 30.58 -9.88
N LEU A 53 21.23 30.40 -11.10
CA LEU A 53 21.19 29.10 -11.78
C LEU A 53 22.57 28.49 -11.96
N ALA A 54 23.54 29.27 -12.43
CA ALA A 54 24.92 28.82 -12.62
C ALA A 54 25.57 28.41 -11.28
N ALA A 55 25.40 29.24 -10.23
CA ALA A 55 25.91 28.92 -8.89
C ALA A 55 25.32 27.63 -8.33
N LEU A 56 24.03 27.36 -8.55
CA LEU A 56 23.38 26.12 -8.11
C LEU A 56 23.85 24.89 -8.88
N ARG A 57 24.12 25.02 -10.19
CA ARG A 57 24.68 23.92 -10.98
C ARG A 57 26.06 23.52 -10.48
N GLU A 58 26.88 24.49 -10.09
CA GLU A 58 28.18 24.26 -9.49
C GLU A 58 28.07 23.66 -8.08
N GLU A 59 27.22 24.24 -7.21
CA GLU A 59 27.00 23.77 -5.83
C GLU A 59 26.55 22.30 -5.76
N TYR A 60 25.65 21.89 -6.66
CA TYR A 60 25.11 20.52 -6.71
C TYR A 60 25.83 19.61 -7.72
N ALA A 61 26.96 20.06 -8.29
CA ALA A 61 27.74 19.32 -9.28
C ALA A 61 26.90 18.79 -10.48
N LEU A 62 25.93 19.58 -10.93
CA LEU A 62 24.96 19.19 -11.97
C LEU A 62 25.54 19.21 -13.37
N ASP A 63 26.70 19.86 -13.57
CA ASP A 63 27.41 19.94 -14.85
C ASP A 63 28.25 18.70 -15.18
N GLY A 64 28.42 17.78 -14.23
CA GLY A 64 29.16 16.54 -14.41
C GLY A 64 28.44 15.52 -15.30
N GLY A 65 29.15 14.47 -15.73
CA GLY A 65 28.55 13.36 -16.46
C GLY A 65 27.44 12.68 -15.64
N TRP A 66 26.38 12.24 -16.30
CA TRP A 66 25.24 11.62 -15.61
C TRP A 66 25.63 10.35 -14.81
N TRP A 67 26.66 9.64 -15.27
CA TRP A 67 27.24 8.49 -14.58
C TRP A 67 27.91 8.88 -13.26
N ASP A 68 28.64 9.99 -13.22
CA ASP A 68 29.30 10.49 -12.01
C ASP A 68 28.25 10.92 -10.98
N GLN A 69 27.21 11.63 -11.45
CA GLN A 69 26.07 12.02 -10.61
C GLN A 69 25.32 10.79 -10.06
N PHE A 70 25.11 9.75 -10.89
CA PHE A 70 24.43 8.52 -10.46
C PHE A 70 25.25 7.78 -9.42
N THR A 71 26.55 7.58 -9.66
CA THR A 71 27.41 6.82 -8.76
C THR A 71 27.64 7.53 -7.43
N ALA A 72 27.75 8.87 -7.44
CA ALA A 72 27.81 9.66 -6.21
C ALA A 72 26.50 9.57 -5.40
N TRP A 73 25.36 9.77 -6.05
CA TRP A 73 24.04 9.66 -5.41
C TRP A 73 23.78 8.25 -4.87
N PHE A 74 24.03 7.22 -5.69
CA PHE A 74 23.84 5.82 -5.32
C PHE A 74 24.80 5.39 -4.22
N GLY A 75 26.05 5.88 -4.23
CA GLY A 75 27.03 5.65 -3.15
C GLY A 75 26.58 6.25 -1.82
N ALA A 76 26.09 7.50 -1.83
CA ALA A 76 25.53 8.16 -0.65
C ALA A 76 24.32 7.40 -0.10
N LEU A 77 23.42 6.97 -1.00
CA LEU A 77 22.25 6.17 -0.68
C LEU A 77 22.61 4.84 -0.01
N LEU A 78 23.64 4.12 -0.51
CA LEU A 78 24.15 2.90 0.12
C LEU A 78 24.77 3.16 1.50
N GLY A 79 25.32 4.36 1.72
CA GLY A 79 25.77 4.83 3.03
C GLY A 79 24.64 5.23 3.99
N GLY A 80 23.39 5.20 3.54
CA GLY A 80 22.21 5.61 4.32
C GLY A 80 21.91 7.10 4.26
N ASP A 81 22.63 7.87 3.44
CA ASP A 81 22.36 9.28 3.21
C ASP A 81 21.30 9.44 2.10
N LEU A 82 20.11 9.88 2.50
CA LEU A 82 18.99 10.16 1.58
C LEU A 82 19.05 11.58 1.01
N GLY A 83 20.06 12.36 1.39
CA GLY A 83 20.23 13.75 1.02
C GLY A 83 19.40 14.72 1.88
N ILE A 84 19.39 15.96 1.42
CA ILE A 84 18.70 17.09 2.05
C ILE A 84 17.57 17.55 1.13
N SER A 85 16.38 17.75 1.69
CA SER A 85 15.25 18.31 0.95
C SER A 85 15.59 19.68 0.37
N TYR A 86 15.26 19.90 -0.90
CA TYR A 86 15.49 21.19 -1.56
C TYR A 86 14.54 22.28 -1.07
N ALA A 87 13.33 21.90 -0.67
CA ALA A 87 12.31 22.81 -0.17
C ALA A 87 12.55 23.18 1.32
N SER A 88 12.63 22.19 2.21
CA SER A 88 12.72 22.43 3.66
C SER A 88 14.14 22.56 4.19
N ARG A 89 15.16 22.18 3.41
CA ARG A 89 16.58 22.14 3.82
C ARG A 89 16.85 21.25 5.04
N THR A 90 15.98 20.27 5.29
CA THR A 90 16.16 19.28 6.35
C THR A 90 16.57 17.93 5.77
N PRO A 91 17.20 17.05 6.56
CA PRO A 91 17.47 15.69 6.13
C PRO A 91 16.20 14.96 5.67
N VAL A 92 16.25 14.32 4.51
CA VAL A 92 15.09 13.60 3.94
C VAL A 92 14.65 12.46 4.87
N SER A 93 15.58 11.82 5.56
CA SER A 93 15.30 10.80 6.58
C SER A 93 14.36 11.28 7.69
N GLY A 94 14.49 12.55 8.10
CA GLY A 94 13.63 13.16 9.12
C GLY A 94 12.19 13.38 8.66
N LEU A 95 11.96 13.42 7.35
CA LEU A 95 10.62 13.52 6.74
C LEU A 95 10.05 12.13 6.42
N LEU A 96 10.88 11.26 5.86
CA LEU A 96 10.47 9.97 5.32
C LEU A 96 10.14 8.95 6.40
N TRP A 97 10.95 8.81 7.47
CA TRP A 97 10.71 7.78 8.49
C TRP A 97 9.39 7.98 9.26
N PRO A 98 9.04 9.20 9.72
CA PRO A 98 7.73 9.43 10.35
C PRO A 98 6.57 9.14 9.40
N ALA A 99 6.67 9.61 8.15
CA ALA A 99 5.65 9.40 7.12
C ALA A 99 5.43 7.90 6.84
N LEU A 100 6.52 7.12 6.80
CA LEU A 100 6.47 5.67 6.67
C LEU A 100 5.73 4.98 7.81
N GLY A 101 5.99 5.41 9.05
CA GLY A 101 5.27 4.91 10.22
C GLY A 101 3.76 5.16 10.12
N VAL A 102 3.38 6.35 9.67
CA VAL A 102 1.97 6.74 9.48
C VAL A 102 1.29 5.89 8.41
N SER A 103 1.89 5.77 7.22
CA SER A 103 1.34 4.95 6.12
C SER A 103 1.21 3.48 6.53
N LEU A 104 2.18 2.95 7.28
CA LEU A 104 2.15 1.58 7.78
C LEU A 104 0.99 1.37 8.75
N VAL A 105 0.80 2.26 9.74
CA VAL A 105 -0.30 2.19 10.70
C VAL A 105 -1.65 2.25 9.98
N LEU A 106 -1.81 3.20 9.05
CA LEU A 106 -3.03 3.38 8.28
C LEU A 106 -3.39 2.10 7.49
N THR A 107 -2.39 1.50 6.85
CA THR A 107 -2.57 0.31 6.03
C THR A 107 -2.88 -0.93 6.86
N VAL A 108 -2.14 -1.14 7.94
CA VAL A 108 -2.39 -2.27 8.84
C VAL A 108 -3.79 -2.15 9.45
N ALA A 109 -4.21 -0.95 9.86
CA ALA A 109 -5.57 -0.73 10.34
C ALA A 109 -6.62 -1.05 9.27
N ALA A 110 -6.43 -0.59 8.03
CA ALA A 110 -7.32 -0.91 6.92
C ALA A 110 -7.42 -2.41 6.63
N LEU A 111 -6.29 -3.13 6.62
CA LEU A 111 -6.25 -4.57 6.42
C LEU A 111 -6.92 -5.34 7.57
N VAL A 112 -6.72 -4.90 8.81
CA VAL A 112 -7.39 -5.49 9.98
C VAL A 112 -8.91 -5.32 9.86
N VAL A 113 -9.39 -4.11 9.56
CA VAL A 113 -10.82 -3.87 9.34
C VAL A 113 -11.35 -4.70 8.18
N ALA A 114 -10.61 -4.77 7.08
CA ALA A 114 -10.99 -5.57 5.93
C ALA A 114 -11.11 -7.06 6.26
N GLY A 115 -10.18 -7.61 7.03
CA GLY A 115 -10.24 -8.99 7.53
C GLY A 115 -11.40 -9.22 8.48
N LEU A 116 -11.60 -8.33 9.45
CA LEU A 116 -12.67 -8.43 10.45
C LEU A 116 -14.08 -8.30 9.86
N VAL A 117 -14.24 -7.59 8.74
CA VAL A 117 -15.53 -7.43 8.07
C VAL A 117 -15.69 -8.45 6.94
N GLY A 118 -14.71 -8.53 6.06
CA GLY A 118 -14.78 -9.34 4.84
C GLY A 118 -14.85 -10.84 5.12
N VAL A 119 -14.00 -11.35 6.02
CA VAL A 119 -13.95 -12.79 6.31
C VAL A 119 -15.25 -13.29 6.94
N PRO A 120 -15.77 -12.67 8.02
CA PRO A 120 -17.01 -13.14 8.61
C PRO A 120 -18.20 -12.99 7.67
N ALA A 121 -18.24 -11.93 6.86
CA ALA A 121 -19.27 -11.74 5.86
C ALA A 121 -19.24 -12.85 4.80
N GLY A 122 -18.06 -13.17 4.25
CA GLY A 122 -17.88 -14.23 3.27
C GLY A 122 -18.30 -15.61 3.81
N VAL A 123 -17.80 -15.99 4.99
CA VAL A 123 -18.17 -17.26 5.65
C VAL A 123 -19.69 -17.33 5.88
N ARG A 124 -20.31 -16.23 6.33
CA ARG A 124 -21.75 -16.21 6.59
C ARG A 124 -22.59 -16.31 5.31
N ALA A 125 -22.15 -15.71 4.21
CA ALA A 125 -22.83 -15.80 2.93
C ALA A 125 -22.82 -17.22 2.35
N ALA A 126 -21.72 -17.94 2.54
CA ALA A 126 -21.60 -19.34 2.12
C ALA A 126 -22.58 -20.30 2.81
N ARG A 127 -23.19 -19.91 3.94
CA ARG A 127 -24.18 -20.73 4.65
C ARG A 127 -25.41 -21.06 3.78
N ARG A 128 -25.85 -20.12 2.95
CA ARG A 128 -27.02 -20.27 2.07
C ARG A 128 -26.72 -19.65 0.71
N PRO A 129 -26.04 -20.40 -0.19
CA PRO A 129 -25.76 -19.92 -1.54
C PRO A 129 -27.04 -19.49 -2.25
N GLY A 130 -27.04 -18.32 -2.89
CA GLY A 130 -28.21 -17.73 -3.53
C GLY A 130 -29.24 -17.15 -2.56
N GLY A 131 -28.99 -17.16 -1.24
CA GLY A 131 -29.84 -16.51 -0.25
C GLY A 131 -29.80 -14.98 -0.33
N ARG A 132 -30.69 -14.30 0.44
CA ARG A 132 -30.74 -12.83 0.47
C ARG A 132 -29.41 -12.20 0.90
N PHE A 133 -28.80 -12.71 1.97
CA PHE A 133 -27.51 -12.19 2.47
C PHE A 133 -26.37 -12.43 1.47
N ASP A 134 -26.35 -13.59 0.81
CA ASP A 134 -25.35 -13.90 -0.22
C ASP A 134 -25.45 -12.96 -1.43
N ARG A 135 -26.68 -12.71 -1.92
CA ARG A 135 -26.92 -11.75 -2.99
C ARG A 135 -26.54 -10.33 -2.60
N MET A 136 -26.92 -9.89 -1.40
CA MET A 136 -26.55 -8.56 -0.88
C MET A 136 -25.03 -8.41 -0.76
N LEU A 137 -24.33 -9.43 -0.24
CA LEU A 137 -22.87 -9.41 -0.14
C LEU A 137 -22.22 -9.37 -1.53
N THR A 138 -22.70 -10.20 -2.47
CA THR A 138 -22.13 -10.27 -3.82
C THR A 138 -22.31 -8.94 -4.54
N SER A 139 -23.53 -8.37 -4.53
CA SER A 139 -23.82 -7.06 -5.12
C SER A 139 -23.05 -5.93 -4.43
N GLY A 140 -23.01 -5.92 -3.09
CA GLY A 140 -22.26 -4.92 -2.33
C GLY A 140 -20.74 -5.01 -2.57
N SER A 141 -20.20 -6.22 -2.73
CA SER A 141 -18.78 -6.41 -3.02
C SER A 141 -18.42 -5.96 -4.43
N VAL A 142 -19.31 -6.15 -5.42
CA VAL A 142 -19.12 -5.58 -6.77
C VAL A 142 -19.00 -4.05 -6.69
N LEU A 143 -19.86 -3.39 -5.91
CA LEU A 143 -19.75 -1.94 -5.69
C LEU A 143 -18.45 -1.58 -4.98
N GLY A 144 -18.07 -2.31 -3.92
CA GLY A 144 -16.82 -2.06 -3.18
C GLY A 144 -15.56 -2.24 -4.02
N VAL A 145 -15.60 -3.07 -5.06
CA VAL A 145 -14.49 -3.25 -6.02
C VAL A 145 -14.54 -2.21 -7.14
N ALA A 146 -15.74 -1.80 -7.58
CA ALA A 146 -15.92 -0.91 -8.72
C ALA A 146 -15.81 0.58 -8.38
N VAL A 147 -16.11 0.98 -7.14
CA VAL A 147 -16.07 2.38 -6.71
C VAL A 147 -14.61 2.78 -6.43
N PRO A 148 -14.07 3.81 -7.11
CA PRO A 148 -12.74 4.34 -6.81
C PRO A 148 -12.66 4.87 -5.38
N GLU A 149 -11.52 4.70 -4.73
CA GLU A 149 -11.32 5.09 -3.32
C GLU A 149 -11.53 6.60 -3.06
N PHE A 150 -11.16 7.47 -4.01
CA PHE A 150 -11.37 8.91 -3.87
C PHE A 150 -12.85 9.28 -3.89
N VAL A 151 -13.66 8.58 -4.70
CA VAL A 151 -15.11 8.77 -4.73
C VAL A 151 -15.69 8.32 -3.40
N LEU A 152 -15.33 7.12 -2.96
CA LEU A 152 -15.82 6.58 -1.68
C LEU A 152 -15.42 7.49 -0.52
N GLY A 153 -14.16 7.91 -0.44
CA GLY A 153 -13.66 8.81 0.59
C GLY A 153 -14.40 10.15 0.59
N THR A 154 -14.64 10.73 -0.59
CA THR A 154 -15.39 11.99 -0.73
C THR A 154 -16.84 11.84 -0.24
N VAL A 155 -17.51 10.74 -0.60
CA VAL A 155 -18.87 10.44 -0.12
C VAL A 155 -18.89 10.22 1.39
N LEU A 156 -17.91 9.51 1.94
CA LEU A 156 -17.79 9.30 3.39
C LEU A 156 -17.58 10.62 4.14
N VAL A 157 -16.75 11.53 3.63
CA VAL A 157 -16.60 12.88 4.17
C VAL A 157 -17.92 13.65 4.09
N LEU A 158 -18.59 13.65 2.94
CA LEU A 158 -19.87 14.34 2.78
C LEU A 158 -20.91 13.84 3.79
N VAL A 159 -21.02 12.52 3.98
CA VAL A 159 -22.04 11.95 4.89
C VAL A 159 -21.65 12.14 6.36
N PHE A 160 -20.43 11.81 6.76
CA PHE A 160 -20.05 11.69 8.17
C PHE A 160 -19.27 12.88 8.75
N ALA A 161 -18.87 13.84 7.91
CA ALA A 161 -18.26 15.08 8.38
C ALA A 161 -19.12 16.31 8.08
N VAL A 162 -19.88 16.31 6.97
CA VAL A 162 -20.68 17.47 6.55
C VAL A 162 -22.15 17.32 6.91
N VAL A 163 -22.83 16.29 6.40
CA VAL A 163 -24.28 16.09 6.62
C VAL A 163 -24.56 15.66 8.06
N ILE A 164 -23.81 14.68 8.55
CA ILE A 164 -23.87 14.17 9.91
C ILE A 164 -22.49 14.40 10.51
N PRO A 165 -22.19 15.53 11.18
CA PRO A 165 -20.85 15.90 11.64
C PRO A 165 -20.39 15.04 12.85
N LEU A 166 -20.25 13.74 12.62
CA LEU A 166 -19.88 12.72 13.61
C LEU A 166 -18.37 12.52 13.65
N LEU A 167 -17.72 12.63 12.49
CA LEU A 167 -16.30 12.37 12.31
C LEU A 167 -15.62 13.57 11.64
N PRO A 168 -14.35 13.85 11.98
CA PRO A 168 -13.60 14.92 11.32
C PRO A 168 -13.30 14.55 9.85
N ALA A 169 -13.35 15.55 8.97
CA ALA A 169 -13.11 15.36 7.54
C ALA A 169 -11.64 15.08 7.21
N THR A 170 -10.70 15.70 7.94
CA THR A 170 -9.26 15.65 7.66
C THR A 170 -8.42 15.67 8.93
N GLY A 171 -7.14 15.34 8.77
CA GLY A 171 -6.10 15.41 9.79
C GLY A 171 -5.62 14.04 10.28
N TRP A 172 -4.70 14.06 11.24
CA TRP A 172 -4.11 12.86 11.82
C TRP A 172 -3.69 13.12 13.27
N GLY A 173 -3.72 12.08 14.11
CA GLY A 173 -3.29 12.15 15.51
C GLY A 173 -4.37 11.76 16.53
N SER A 174 -5.64 11.71 16.13
CA SER A 174 -6.73 11.16 16.95
C SER A 174 -7.36 9.92 16.30
N PRO A 175 -7.89 8.95 17.08
CA PRO A 175 -8.59 7.80 16.52
C PRO A 175 -9.76 8.17 15.60
N ALA A 176 -10.47 9.26 15.91
CA ALA A 176 -11.59 9.74 15.09
C ALA A 176 -11.15 10.16 13.67
N GLN A 177 -9.99 10.80 13.54
CA GLN A 177 -9.40 11.18 12.24
C GLN A 177 -8.96 9.99 11.41
N ALA A 178 -8.66 8.85 12.04
CA ALA A 178 -8.28 7.64 11.32
C ALA A 178 -9.49 6.86 10.76
N VAL A 179 -10.71 7.10 11.26
CA VAL A 179 -11.88 6.28 10.89
C VAL A 179 -12.19 6.35 9.39
N LEU A 180 -12.38 7.55 8.83
CA LEU A 180 -12.74 7.70 7.42
C LEU A 180 -11.64 7.23 6.45
N PRO A 181 -10.34 7.56 6.66
CA PRO A 181 -9.25 7.01 5.86
C PRO A 181 -9.20 5.48 5.89
N VAL A 182 -9.31 4.89 7.09
CA VAL A 182 -9.25 3.43 7.27
C VAL A 182 -10.43 2.74 6.59
N LEU A 183 -11.65 3.27 6.71
CA LEU A 183 -12.83 2.71 6.05
C LEU A 183 -12.72 2.81 4.52
N THR A 184 -12.19 3.92 4.02
CA THR A 184 -11.97 4.12 2.58
C THR A 184 -11.00 3.08 2.02
N LEU A 185 -9.85 2.90 2.68
CA LEU A 185 -8.84 1.92 2.26
C LEU A 185 -9.27 0.47 2.51
N ALA A 186 -10.09 0.21 3.53
CA ALA A 186 -10.54 -1.13 3.86
C ALA A 186 -11.61 -1.66 2.90
N ALA A 187 -12.36 -0.78 2.21
CA ALA A 187 -13.54 -1.18 1.43
C ALA A 187 -13.22 -2.19 0.32
N PHE A 188 -12.23 -1.89 -0.52
CA PHE A 188 -11.80 -2.76 -1.60
C PHE A 188 -11.27 -4.12 -1.10
N PRO A 189 -10.28 -4.19 -0.19
CA PRO A 189 -9.79 -5.46 0.33
C PRO A 189 -10.87 -6.22 1.11
N ALA A 190 -11.80 -5.55 1.80
CA ALA A 190 -12.92 -6.21 2.49
C ALA A 190 -13.87 -6.89 1.50
N ALA A 191 -14.24 -6.18 0.43
CA ALA A 191 -15.12 -6.69 -0.61
C ALA A 191 -14.51 -7.90 -1.34
N LEU A 192 -13.23 -7.79 -1.73
CA LEU A 192 -12.53 -8.85 -2.42
C LEU A 192 -12.31 -10.07 -1.50
N SER A 193 -11.94 -9.84 -0.23
CA SER A 193 -11.82 -10.91 0.77
C SER A 193 -13.15 -11.61 1.00
N ALA A 194 -14.25 -10.86 1.10
CA ALA A 194 -15.57 -11.43 1.31
C ALA A 194 -16.01 -12.34 0.15
N GLN A 195 -15.77 -11.93 -1.10
CA GLN A 195 -16.08 -12.74 -2.29
C GLN A 195 -15.25 -14.03 -2.35
N LEU A 196 -13.94 -13.92 -2.12
CA LEU A 196 -13.04 -15.06 -2.19
C LEU A 196 -13.34 -16.08 -1.08
N VAL A 197 -13.43 -15.60 0.18
CA VAL A 197 -13.78 -16.45 1.33
C VAL A 197 -15.13 -17.12 1.14
N ARG A 198 -16.12 -16.40 0.58
CA ARG A 198 -17.42 -16.98 0.26
C ARG A 198 -17.28 -18.12 -0.77
N ALA A 199 -16.58 -17.91 -1.87
CA ALA A 199 -16.39 -18.92 -2.91
C ALA A 199 -15.73 -20.19 -2.37
N GLU A 200 -14.65 -20.03 -1.61
CA GLU A 200 -13.92 -21.15 -1.02
C GLU A 200 -14.73 -21.87 0.06
N THR A 201 -15.44 -21.12 0.90
CA THR A 201 -16.28 -21.72 1.93
C THR A 201 -17.40 -22.57 1.29
N VAL A 202 -18.00 -22.12 0.18
CA VAL A 202 -19.01 -22.90 -0.55
C VAL A 202 -18.42 -24.20 -1.08
N ASP A 203 -17.23 -24.15 -1.70
CA ASP A 203 -16.54 -25.34 -2.20
C ASP A 203 -16.26 -26.34 -1.07
N VAL A 204 -15.68 -25.87 0.04
CA VAL A 204 -15.34 -26.73 1.19
C VAL A 204 -16.56 -27.38 1.79
N LEU A 205 -17.68 -26.66 1.93
CA LEU A 205 -18.93 -27.18 2.48
C LEU A 205 -19.56 -28.30 1.64
N GLY A 206 -19.15 -28.43 0.37
CA GLY A 206 -19.54 -29.51 -0.54
C GLY A 206 -18.65 -30.76 -0.47
N ARG A 207 -17.51 -30.71 0.23
CA ARG A 207 -16.55 -31.83 0.27
C ARG A 207 -17.00 -32.96 1.22
N THR A 208 -16.60 -34.19 0.90
CA THR A 208 -16.99 -35.41 1.63
C THR A 208 -16.67 -35.37 3.13
N HIS A 209 -15.53 -34.79 3.52
CA HIS A 209 -15.16 -34.69 4.94
C HIS A 209 -16.12 -33.82 5.76
N VAL A 210 -16.78 -32.83 5.13
CA VAL A 210 -17.82 -32.01 5.76
C VAL A 210 -19.13 -32.79 5.90
N THR A 211 -19.50 -33.59 4.90
CA THR A 211 -20.65 -34.48 4.97
C THR A 211 -20.51 -35.49 6.11
N VAL A 212 -19.32 -36.06 6.29
CA VAL A 212 -19.00 -36.94 7.43
C VAL A 212 -19.10 -36.19 8.76
N ALA A 213 -18.61 -34.95 8.82
CA ALA A 213 -18.74 -34.10 10.02
C ALA A 213 -20.21 -33.83 10.39
N ARG A 214 -21.07 -33.55 9.40
CA ARG A 214 -22.52 -33.41 9.61
C ARG A 214 -23.17 -34.73 10.06
N ALA A 215 -22.78 -35.86 9.46
CA ALA A 215 -23.29 -37.18 9.83
C ALA A 215 -22.94 -37.58 11.29
N LYS A 216 -21.83 -37.04 11.83
CA LYS A 216 -21.45 -37.17 13.24
C LYS A 216 -22.27 -36.28 14.20
N GLY A 217 -23.27 -35.55 13.70
CA GLY A 217 -24.15 -34.70 14.50
C GLY A 217 -23.58 -33.34 14.88
N LEU A 218 -22.48 -32.89 14.23
CA LEU A 218 -21.93 -31.56 14.50
C LEU A 218 -22.92 -30.47 14.05
N PRO A 219 -23.16 -29.43 14.87
CA PRO A 219 -24.10 -28.39 14.53
C PRO A 219 -23.59 -27.55 13.35
N ASP A 220 -24.50 -27.08 12.48
CA ASP A 220 -24.18 -26.30 11.28
C ASP A 220 -23.29 -25.09 11.53
N ARG A 221 -23.41 -24.45 12.70
CA ARG A 221 -22.55 -23.31 13.08
C ARG A 221 -21.10 -23.73 13.26
N VAL A 222 -20.87 -24.88 13.89
CA VAL A 222 -19.52 -25.43 14.09
C VAL A 222 -18.97 -25.88 12.74
N VAL A 223 -19.79 -26.53 11.91
CA VAL A 223 -19.39 -26.91 10.55
C VAL A 223 -18.97 -25.70 9.72
N LEU A 224 -19.76 -24.64 9.76
CA LEU A 224 -19.49 -23.41 9.02
C LEU A 224 -18.18 -22.73 9.45
N TRP A 225 -18.01 -22.44 10.74
CA TRP A 225 -16.86 -21.66 11.22
C TRP A 225 -15.59 -22.49 11.37
N ARG A 226 -15.69 -23.76 11.79
CA ARG A 226 -14.54 -24.62 12.08
C ARG A 226 -14.03 -25.36 10.84
N HIS A 227 -14.92 -25.77 9.94
CA HIS A 227 -14.53 -26.49 8.71
C HIS A 227 -14.54 -25.57 7.49
N GLY A 228 -15.52 -24.68 7.35
CA GLY A 228 -15.55 -23.68 6.28
C GLY A 228 -14.59 -22.51 6.52
N GLY A 229 -14.70 -21.85 7.67
CA GLY A 229 -13.93 -20.64 7.99
C GLY A 229 -12.43 -20.86 8.22
N ARG A 230 -11.98 -22.10 8.48
CA ARG A 230 -10.55 -22.39 8.70
C ARG A 230 -9.71 -22.31 7.42
N LEU A 231 -10.32 -22.57 6.25
CA LEU A 231 -9.64 -22.41 4.96
C LEU A 231 -9.56 -20.93 4.53
N ALA A 232 -10.43 -20.07 5.06
CA ALA A 232 -10.45 -18.64 4.78
C ALA A 232 -9.18 -17.91 5.25
N LEU A 233 -8.48 -18.45 6.25
CA LEU A 233 -7.24 -17.87 6.78
C LEU A 233 -6.10 -17.93 5.76
N THR A 234 -6.04 -18.99 4.94
CA THR A 234 -5.03 -19.15 3.89
C THR A 234 -5.17 -18.08 2.79
N SER A 235 -6.41 -17.72 2.47
CA SER A 235 -6.72 -16.79 1.38
C SER A 235 -6.58 -15.34 1.82
N VAL A 236 -6.93 -15.03 3.07
CA VAL A 236 -6.63 -13.72 3.68
C VAL A 236 -5.13 -13.49 3.80
N ALA A 237 -4.36 -14.52 4.16
CA ALA A 237 -2.90 -14.46 4.20
C ALA A 237 -2.27 -14.25 2.81
N SER A 238 -2.81 -14.92 1.79
CA SER A 238 -2.35 -14.75 0.41
C SER A 238 -2.69 -13.35 -0.13
N MET A 239 -3.87 -12.81 0.23
CA MET A 239 -4.32 -11.50 -0.21
C MET A 239 -3.64 -10.34 0.50
N SER A 240 -3.29 -10.49 1.78
CA SER A 240 -2.54 -9.47 2.50
C SER A 240 -1.22 -9.15 1.81
N GLY A 241 -0.61 -10.10 1.09
CA GLY A 241 0.57 -9.84 0.26
C GLY A 241 0.36 -9.00 -0.97
N LEU A 242 -0.74 -9.27 -1.68
CA LEU A 242 -1.11 -8.48 -2.83
C LEU A 242 -1.42 -7.03 -2.44
N PHE A 243 -2.07 -6.83 -1.27
CA PHE A 243 -2.42 -5.51 -0.77
C PHE A 243 -1.27 -4.77 -0.10
N LEU A 244 -0.39 -5.48 0.61
CA LEU A 244 0.86 -4.90 1.10
C LEU A 244 1.79 -4.48 -0.05
N GLY A 245 1.77 -5.20 -1.18
CA GLY A 245 2.45 -4.76 -2.41
C GLY A 245 1.73 -3.60 -3.12
N GLY A 246 0.40 -3.55 -3.03
CA GLY A 246 -0.47 -2.51 -3.62
C GLY A 246 -0.56 -1.21 -2.82
N LEU A 247 0.23 -1.09 -1.75
CA LEU A 247 0.36 0.07 -0.85
C LEU A 247 0.55 1.42 -1.56
N LEU A 248 0.93 1.41 -2.83
CA LEU A 248 1.46 2.56 -3.57
C LEU A 248 0.42 3.30 -4.39
N GLY A 249 -0.64 2.61 -4.82
CA GLY A 249 -1.65 3.21 -5.70
C GLY A 249 -2.71 3.96 -4.90
N GLY A 250 -3.32 3.27 -3.94
CA GLY A 250 -4.53 3.77 -3.28
C GLY A 250 -4.32 4.54 -1.99
N SER A 251 -3.23 4.24 -1.26
CA SER A 251 -2.91 4.97 -0.02
C SER A 251 -2.59 6.43 -0.30
N VAL A 252 -1.94 6.75 -1.43
CA VAL A 252 -1.53 8.12 -1.79
C VAL A 252 -2.73 9.04 -1.87
N VAL A 253 -3.76 8.62 -2.61
CA VAL A 253 -4.95 9.43 -2.82
C VAL A 253 -5.72 9.62 -1.51
N VAL A 254 -5.82 8.57 -0.70
CA VAL A 254 -6.46 8.66 0.62
C VAL A 254 -5.66 9.56 1.56
N GLU A 255 -4.34 9.46 1.58
CA GLU A 255 -3.50 10.30 2.43
C GLU A 255 -3.59 11.78 2.06
N VAL A 256 -3.61 12.09 0.77
CA VAL A 256 -3.81 13.46 0.28
C VAL A 256 -5.22 13.95 0.63
N LEU A 257 -6.26 13.18 0.29
CA LEU A 257 -7.66 13.55 0.50
C LEU A 257 -7.98 13.85 1.97
N PHE A 258 -7.51 13.00 2.88
CA PHE A 258 -7.75 13.13 4.31
C PHE A 258 -6.66 13.93 5.04
N SER A 259 -5.66 14.47 4.33
CA SER A 259 -4.52 15.19 4.91
C SER A 259 -3.74 14.37 5.94
N VAL A 260 -3.60 13.06 5.72
CA VAL A 260 -2.79 12.16 6.54
C VAL A 260 -1.30 12.39 6.19
N PRO A 261 -0.41 12.59 7.17
CA PRO A 261 1.02 12.83 6.94
C PRO A 261 1.77 11.53 6.67
N GLY A 262 1.34 10.77 5.66
CA GLY A 262 2.00 9.56 5.19
C GLY A 262 2.92 9.82 4.00
N VAL A 263 3.56 8.76 3.50
CA VAL A 263 4.53 8.83 2.40
C VAL A 263 3.89 9.24 1.09
N GLY A 264 2.66 8.82 0.84
CA GLY A 264 1.95 9.20 -0.37
C GLY A 264 1.70 10.69 -0.43
N ARG A 265 1.26 11.29 0.67
CA ARG A 265 1.16 12.76 0.76
C ARG A 265 2.52 13.44 0.64
N LEU A 266 3.54 12.94 1.35
CA LEU A 266 4.90 13.49 1.28
C LEU A 266 5.44 13.49 -0.17
N LEU A 267 5.19 12.41 -0.92
CA LEU A 267 5.58 12.31 -2.32
C LEU A 267 4.76 13.22 -3.22
N TYR A 268 3.45 13.34 -3.00
CA TYR A 268 2.60 14.26 -3.73
C TYR A 268 3.10 15.71 -3.58
N ASP A 269 3.36 16.13 -2.34
CA ASP A 269 3.88 17.46 -2.03
C ASP A 269 5.29 17.67 -2.62
N ALA A 270 6.17 16.66 -2.55
CA ALA A 270 7.51 16.71 -3.12
C ALA A 270 7.52 16.80 -4.65
N VAL A 271 6.62 16.06 -5.33
CA VAL A 271 6.50 16.11 -6.79
C VAL A 271 6.00 17.47 -7.25
N LEU A 272 4.98 18.03 -6.59
CA LEU A 272 4.49 19.38 -6.90
C LEU A 272 5.53 20.46 -6.57
N GLY A 273 6.23 20.31 -5.46
CA GLY A 273 7.31 21.20 -5.03
C GLY A 273 8.63 20.99 -5.75
N GLN A 274 8.73 20.06 -6.71
CA GLN A 274 9.98 19.70 -7.42
C GLN A 274 11.16 19.37 -6.48
N ASP A 275 10.88 18.79 -5.32
CA ASP A 275 11.88 18.37 -4.33
C ASP A 275 12.44 16.99 -4.65
N LEU A 276 13.45 16.97 -5.54
CA LEU A 276 14.00 15.74 -6.09
C LEU A 276 14.53 14.75 -5.05
N PRO A 277 15.31 15.15 -4.02
CA PRO A 277 15.79 14.22 -3.00
C PRO A 277 14.65 13.50 -2.29
N VAL A 278 13.58 14.22 -1.92
CA VAL A 278 12.41 13.63 -1.26
C VAL A 278 11.64 12.72 -2.20
N THR A 279 11.42 13.15 -3.45
CA THR A 279 10.76 12.32 -4.47
C THR A 279 11.53 11.03 -4.72
N GLN A 280 12.86 11.11 -4.89
CA GLN A 280 13.70 9.96 -5.18
C GLN A 280 13.74 8.97 -4.01
N ALA A 281 14.02 9.46 -2.81
CA ALA A 281 14.07 8.63 -1.61
C ALA A 281 12.70 8.00 -1.31
N GLY A 282 11.62 8.77 -1.42
CA GLY A 282 10.28 8.28 -1.15
C GLY A 282 9.81 7.22 -2.15
N LEU A 283 10.05 7.42 -3.46
CA LEU A 283 9.71 6.42 -4.49
C LEU A 283 10.53 5.14 -4.31
N LEU A 284 11.82 5.26 -4.01
CA LEU A 284 12.66 4.10 -3.78
C LEU A 284 12.27 3.34 -2.50
N ALA A 285 11.97 4.05 -1.42
CA ALA A 285 11.48 3.45 -0.18
C ALA A 285 10.17 2.68 -0.42
N ILE A 286 9.28 3.25 -1.21
CA ILE A 286 8.05 2.61 -1.69
C ILE A 286 8.34 1.29 -2.42
N ILE A 287 9.27 1.29 -3.39
CA ILE A 287 9.64 0.10 -4.16
C ILE A 287 10.20 -0.99 -3.24
N VAL A 288 11.09 -0.61 -2.33
CA VAL A 288 11.71 -1.54 -1.36
C VAL A 288 10.64 -2.11 -0.42
N LEU A 289 9.78 -1.27 0.14
CA LEU A 289 8.74 -1.71 1.07
C LEU A 289 7.72 -2.61 0.41
N ALA A 290 7.25 -2.28 -0.78
CA ALA A 290 6.34 -3.15 -1.53
C ALA A 290 6.98 -4.52 -1.82
N SER A 291 8.27 -4.54 -2.18
CA SER A 291 9.03 -5.78 -2.42
C SER A 291 9.18 -6.61 -1.15
N VAL A 292 9.56 -5.98 -0.03
CA VAL A 292 9.71 -6.64 1.27
C VAL A 292 8.35 -7.17 1.76
N ALA A 293 7.30 -6.37 1.66
CA ALA A 293 6.00 -6.74 2.16
C ALA A 293 5.35 -7.86 1.33
N GLY A 294 5.61 -7.90 0.02
CA GLY A 294 5.29 -9.04 -0.83
C GLY A 294 5.98 -10.34 -0.37
N ILE A 295 7.28 -10.29 -0.07
CA ILE A 295 8.02 -11.46 0.46
C ILE A 295 7.47 -11.90 1.82
N VAL A 296 7.22 -10.95 2.73
CA VAL A 296 6.65 -11.25 4.05
C VAL A 296 5.32 -11.97 3.92
N ALA A 297 4.46 -11.54 3.01
CA ALA A 297 3.19 -12.19 2.83
C ALA A 297 3.25 -13.54 2.12
N GLU A 298 4.15 -13.72 1.14
CA GLU A 298 4.43 -15.04 0.58
C GLU A 298 4.89 -16.02 1.68
N LEU A 299 5.74 -15.55 2.60
CA LEU A 299 6.18 -16.33 3.76
C LEU A 299 5.03 -16.68 4.71
N LEU A 300 4.14 -15.73 5.00
CA LEU A 300 2.95 -15.96 5.83
C LEU A 300 2.00 -16.97 5.17
N ALA A 301 1.78 -16.86 3.86
CA ALA A 301 0.98 -17.80 3.09
C ALA A 301 1.58 -19.22 3.14
N LEU A 302 2.89 -19.37 2.93
CA LEU A 302 3.60 -20.65 3.03
C LEU A 302 3.59 -21.25 4.45
N ALA A 303 3.63 -20.40 5.49
CA ALA A 303 3.55 -20.85 6.86
C ALA A 303 2.14 -21.37 7.21
N LEU A 304 1.10 -20.73 6.67
CA LEU A 304 -0.29 -21.06 6.95
C LEU A 304 -0.84 -22.19 6.06
N ASP A 305 -0.29 -22.40 4.87
CA ASP A 305 -0.70 -23.49 3.96
C ASP A 305 0.19 -24.75 4.07
N PRO A 306 -0.29 -25.85 4.67
CA PRO A 306 0.43 -27.12 4.70
C PRO A 306 0.52 -27.80 3.31
N VAL A 307 -0.34 -27.49 2.34
CA VAL A 307 -0.37 -28.09 0.99
C VAL A 307 0.62 -27.39 0.05
N ALA A 308 0.73 -26.06 0.10
CA ALA A 308 1.81 -25.34 -0.59
C ALA A 308 3.20 -25.84 -0.14
N ARG A 309 3.33 -26.26 1.11
CA ARG A 309 4.55 -26.87 1.66
C ARG A 309 4.94 -28.20 0.99
N SER A 310 3.97 -28.95 0.45
CA SER A 310 4.22 -30.20 -0.29
C SER A 310 4.51 -30.03 -1.78
N ALA A 311 4.10 -28.92 -2.41
CA ALA A 311 4.39 -28.63 -3.82
C ALA A 311 5.81 -28.05 -4.03
N VAL A 312 6.50 -27.65 -2.96
CA VAL A 312 7.88 -27.12 -2.96
C VAL A 312 8.88 -28.14 -2.40
N ARG A 313 8.49 -29.41 -2.29
CA ARG A 313 9.40 -30.56 -2.13
C ARG A 313 9.55 -31.23 -3.48
#